data_AF-A0A8I1MJD4-F1
#
_entry.id   AF-A0A8I1MJD4-F1
#
_cell.length_a   1.000
_cell.length_b   1.000
_cell.length_c   1.000
_cell.angle_alpha   90.00
_cell.angle_beta   90.00
_cell.angle_gamma   90.00
#
_symmetry.space_group_name_H-M   'P 1'
#
loop_
_entity.id
_entity.type
_entity.pdbx_description
1 polymer ?
#
loop_
_entity_poly.entity_id
_entity_poly.type
_entity_poly.pdbx_seq_one_letter_code
_entity_poly.pdbx_strand_id
1 'polypeptide(L)'
;MKRGGLIVLLIAVAAIVAALVACLVQHKSSPVEWLRSEYGLNAAQMKQAAALHDDYRTVCAQLCSKIATTDAALTKAIRSNTTATPQIVAAIAETDRVRTECRIQMLEHFYKTAALMPEDRRAKYLEKVLPLVLHPGEMHAEHSQ
;
A
#
# COMPACT_ATOMS: atom_id res chain seq x y z
N MET A 1 -47.38 -21.35 -18.39
CA MET A 1 -46.56 -20.22 -18.90
C MET A 1 -46.03 -19.25 -17.81
N LYS A 2 -46.27 -19.46 -16.50
CA LYS A 2 -45.85 -18.50 -15.44
C LYS A 2 -44.54 -18.86 -14.69
N ARG A 3 -44.06 -20.11 -14.79
CA ARG A 3 -42.90 -20.61 -14.03
C ARG A 3 -41.55 -20.13 -14.57
N GLY A 4 -41.42 -19.98 -15.90
CA GLY A 4 -40.19 -19.49 -16.52
C GLY A 4 -39.89 -18.02 -16.17
N GLY A 5 -40.91 -17.17 -16.15
CA GLY A 5 -40.75 -15.76 -15.75
C GLY A 5 -40.36 -15.58 -14.28
N LEU A 6 -40.90 -16.42 -13.39
CA LEU A 6 -40.55 -16.39 -11.96
C LEU A 6 -39.09 -16.79 -11.72
N ILE A 7 -38.59 -17.81 -12.43
CA ILE A 7 -37.20 -18.26 -12.30
C ILE A 7 -36.24 -17.18 -12.81
N VAL A 8 -36.53 -16.56 -13.96
CA VAL A 8 -35.70 -15.47 -14.49
C VAL A 8 -35.69 -14.26 -13.55
N LEU A 9 -36.83 -13.91 -12.95
CA LEU A 9 -36.92 -12.82 -11.97
C LEU A 9 -36.10 -13.11 -10.71
N LEU A 10 -36.17 -14.32 -10.17
CA LEU A 10 -35.41 -14.71 -8.98
C LEU A 10 -33.90 -14.70 -9.23
N ILE A 11 -33.45 -15.14 -10.41
CA ILE A 11 -32.04 -15.08 -10.80
C ILE A 11 -31.56 -13.63 -10.93
N ALA A 12 -32.38 -12.76 -11.56
CA ALA A 12 -32.05 -11.34 -11.70
C ALA A 12 -31.95 -10.64 -10.34
N VAL A 13 -32.88 -10.90 -9.43
CA VAL A 13 -32.85 -10.33 -8.07
C VAL A 13 -31.64 -10.84 -7.30
N ALA A 14 -31.34 -12.14 -7.35
CA ALA A 14 -30.17 -12.70 -6.68
C ALA A 14 -28.86 -12.09 -7.21
N ALA A 15 -28.75 -11.86 -8.52
CA ALA A 15 -27.60 -11.21 -9.13
C ALA A 15 -27.44 -9.74 -8.69
N ILE A 16 -28.54 -8.99 -8.61
CA ILE A 16 -28.54 -7.59 -8.14
C ILE A 16 -28.14 -7.53 -6.66
N VAL A 17 -28.69 -8.41 -5.82
CA VAL A 17 -28.34 -8.46 -4.39
C VAL A 17 -26.87 -8.84 -4.21
N ALA A 18 -26.37 -9.83 -4.97
CA ALA A 18 -24.96 -10.21 -4.93
C ALA A 18 -24.04 -9.05 -5.37
N ALA A 19 -24.42 -8.29 -6.40
CA ALA A 19 -23.66 -7.13 -6.86
C ALA A 19 -23.66 -5.99 -5.82
N LEU A 20 -24.79 -5.72 -5.18
CA LEU A 20 -24.89 -4.71 -4.11
C LEU A 20 -24.08 -5.11 -2.87
N VAL A 21 -24.19 -6.37 -2.44
CA VAL A 21 -23.38 -6.90 -1.34
C VAL A 21 -21.90 -6.86 -1.69
N ALA A 22 -21.51 -7.23 -2.91
CA ALA A 22 -20.12 -7.12 -3.35
C ALA A 22 -19.62 -5.67 -3.36
N CYS A 23 -20.42 -4.70 -3.83
CA CYS A 23 -20.06 -3.28 -3.79
C CYS A 23 -19.90 -2.76 -2.36
N LEU A 24 -20.78 -3.18 -1.45
CA LEU A 24 -20.73 -2.77 -0.04
C LEU A 24 -19.56 -3.43 0.72
N VAL A 25 -19.26 -4.70 0.41
CA VAL A 25 -18.17 -5.46 1.05
C VAL A 25 -16.80 -5.08 0.47
N GLN A 26 -16.73 -4.68 -0.81
CA GLN A 26 -15.49 -4.20 -1.43
C GLN A 26 -15.11 -2.76 -1.05
N HIS A 27 -15.96 -2.05 -0.28
CA HIS A 27 -15.60 -0.75 0.26
C HIS A 27 -14.58 -0.92 1.41
N LYS A 28 -13.36 -1.38 1.07
CA LYS A 28 -12.17 -1.18 1.90
C LYS A 28 -12.08 0.33 2.10
N SER A 29 -12.24 0.79 3.34
CA SER A 29 -12.13 2.20 3.68
C SER A 29 -10.81 2.72 3.11
N SER A 30 -10.86 3.77 2.30
CA SER A 30 -9.65 4.37 1.75
C SER A 30 -8.72 4.77 2.89
N PRO A 31 -7.38 4.78 2.71
CA PRO A 31 -6.45 5.22 3.75
C PRO A 31 -6.84 6.58 4.34
N VAL A 32 -7.40 7.47 3.51
CA VAL A 32 -7.86 8.79 3.90
C VAL A 32 -9.15 8.74 4.74
N GLU A 33 -10.10 7.84 4.44
CA GLU A 33 -11.29 7.62 5.27
C GLU A 33 -10.94 7.03 6.64
N TRP A 34 -9.97 6.12 6.68
CA TRP A 34 -9.41 5.60 7.93
C TRP A 34 -8.81 6.72 8.79
N LEU A 35 -8.06 7.65 8.16
CA LEU A 35 -7.53 8.81 8.86
C LEU A 35 -8.64 9.69 9.45
N ARG A 36 -9.73 9.88 8.71
CA ARG A 36 -10.90 10.61 9.21
C ARG A 36 -11.51 9.96 10.45
N SER A 37 -11.78 8.66 10.39
CA SER A 37 -12.48 7.96 11.45
C SER A 37 -11.66 7.88 12.73
N GLU A 38 -10.35 7.64 12.61
CA GLU A 38 -9.48 7.41 13.76
C GLU A 38 -8.87 8.70 14.32
N TYR A 39 -8.54 9.65 13.45
CA TYR A 39 -7.81 10.86 13.84
C TYR A 39 -8.62 12.14 13.64
N GLY A 40 -9.87 12.06 13.18
CA GLY A 40 -10.83 13.17 13.14
C GLY A 40 -10.43 14.31 12.21
N LEU A 41 -9.82 13.98 11.07
CA LEU A 41 -9.51 14.96 10.04
C LEU A 41 -10.80 15.62 9.53
N ASN A 42 -10.80 16.95 9.45
CA ASN A 42 -11.85 17.72 8.81
C ASN A 42 -11.75 17.62 7.27
N ALA A 43 -12.75 18.15 6.55
CA ALA A 43 -12.81 18.06 5.09
C ALA A 43 -11.58 18.68 4.37
N ALA A 44 -11.01 19.77 4.91
CA ALA A 44 -9.82 20.39 4.33
C ALA A 44 -8.57 19.53 4.53
N GLN A 45 -8.39 18.98 5.75
CA GLN A 45 -7.31 18.04 6.06
C GLN A 45 -7.42 16.76 5.25
N MET A 46 -8.64 16.25 5.03
CA MET A 46 -8.91 15.09 4.17
C MET A 46 -8.44 15.31 2.73
N LYS A 47 -8.74 16.48 2.16
CA LYS A 47 -8.29 16.83 0.81
C LYS A 47 -6.76 16.88 0.72
N GLN A 48 -6.11 17.42 1.74
CA GLN A 48 -4.64 17.46 1.80
C GLN A 48 -4.04 16.05 1.96
N ALA A 49 -4.62 15.21 2.82
CA ALA A 49 -4.19 13.83 3.02
C ALA A 49 -4.34 12.99 1.73
N ALA A 50 -5.43 13.18 0.98
CA ALA A 50 -5.62 12.55 -0.32
C ALA A 50 -4.54 12.94 -1.33
N ALA A 51 -4.23 14.23 -1.43
CA ALA A 51 -3.16 14.71 -2.31
C ALA A 51 -1.79 14.12 -1.92
N LEU A 52 -1.45 14.14 -0.62
CA LEU A 52 -0.21 13.53 -0.12
C LEU A 52 -0.12 12.03 -0.42
N HIS A 53 -1.23 11.32 -0.35
CA HIS A 53 -1.29 9.90 -0.65
C HIS A 53 -1.14 9.62 -2.15
N ASP A 54 -1.81 10.38 -3.01
CA ASP A 54 -1.70 10.26 -4.46
C ASP A 54 -0.28 10.55 -4.96
N ASP A 55 0.36 11.60 -4.42
CA ASP A 55 1.75 11.94 -4.73
C ASP A 55 2.70 10.79 -4.32
N TYR A 56 2.53 10.29 -3.10
CA TYR A 56 3.34 9.19 -2.57
C TYR A 56 3.11 7.87 -3.33
N ARG A 57 1.88 7.59 -3.81
CA ARG A 57 1.57 6.37 -4.57
C ARG A 57 2.45 6.24 -5.82
N THR A 58 2.69 7.34 -6.52
CA THR A 58 3.57 7.36 -7.69
C THR A 58 5.01 7.01 -7.30
N VAL A 59 5.52 7.64 -6.25
CA VAL A 59 6.89 7.41 -5.73
C VAL A 59 7.05 5.97 -5.23
N CYS A 60 6.07 5.46 -4.49
CA CYS A 60 6.02 4.09 -3.98
C CYS A 60 6.10 3.07 -5.13
N ALA A 61 5.28 3.23 -6.17
CA ALA A 61 5.28 2.34 -7.33
C ALA A 61 6.64 2.32 -8.05
N GLN A 62 7.28 3.48 -8.21
CA GLN A 62 8.61 3.58 -8.81
C GLN A 62 9.68 2.86 -7.97
N LEU A 63 9.64 3.02 -6.65
CA LEU A 63 10.60 2.38 -5.74
C LEU A 63 10.37 0.87 -5.68
N CYS A 64 9.13 0.40 -5.65
CA CYS A 64 8.79 -1.02 -5.74
C CYS A 64 9.32 -1.65 -7.03
N SER A 65 9.16 -0.95 -8.17
CA SER A 65 9.72 -1.41 -9.45
C SER A 65 11.26 -1.49 -9.41
N LYS A 66 11.93 -0.50 -8.82
CA LYS A 66 13.40 -0.52 -8.63
C LYS A 66 13.84 -1.67 -7.74
N ILE A 67 13.16 -1.91 -6.61
CA ILE A 67 13.44 -3.03 -5.69
C ILE A 67 13.32 -4.36 -6.44
N ALA A 68 12.23 -4.58 -7.16
CA ALA A 68 12.04 -5.79 -7.95
C ALA A 68 13.15 -6.00 -8.99
N THR A 69 13.59 -4.91 -9.64
CA THR A 69 14.70 -4.92 -10.60
C THR A 69 16.03 -5.30 -9.96
N THR A 70 16.37 -4.70 -8.81
CA THR A 70 17.62 -4.97 -8.10
C THR A 70 17.64 -6.38 -7.50
N ASP A 71 16.50 -6.85 -7.00
CA ASP A 71 16.35 -8.20 -6.45
C ASP A 71 16.52 -9.28 -7.51
N ALA A 72 15.97 -9.06 -8.70
CA ALA A 72 16.15 -9.95 -9.84
C ALA A 72 17.63 -9.98 -10.29
N ALA A 73 18.30 -8.82 -10.31
CA ALA A 73 19.71 -8.73 -10.65
C ALA A 73 20.60 -9.46 -9.62
N LEU A 74 20.35 -9.28 -8.32
CA LEU A 74 21.04 -9.98 -7.26
C LEU A 74 20.81 -11.49 -7.34
N THR A 75 19.56 -11.92 -7.54
CA THR A 75 19.19 -13.33 -7.71
C THR A 75 19.95 -13.96 -8.89
N LYS A 76 20.02 -13.26 -10.02
CA LYS A 76 20.78 -13.71 -11.19
C LYS A 76 22.26 -13.84 -10.86
N ALA A 77 22.86 -12.85 -10.23
CA ALA A 77 24.28 -12.85 -9.87
C ALA A 77 24.62 -14.02 -8.91
N ILE A 78 23.79 -14.26 -7.90
CA ILE A 78 23.96 -15.39 -6.97
C ILE A 78 23.83 -16.73 -7.69
N ARG A 79 22.83 -16.91 -8.55
CA ARG A 79 22.63 -18.18 -9.27
C ARG A 79 23.72 -18.50 -10.29
N SER A 80 24.39 -17.48 -10.82
CA SER A 80 25.46 -17.64 -11.81
C SER A 80 26.85 -17.82 -11.20
N ASN A 81 27.00 -17.78 -9.87
CA ASN A 81 28.30 -17.86 -9.20
C ASN A 81 28.22 -18.75 -7.95
N THR A 82 29.34 -19.34 -7.53
CA THR A 82 29.43 -20.19 -6.32
C THR A 82 30.20 -19.54 -5.19
N THR A 83 30.66 -18.30 -5.38
CA THR A 83 31.42 -17.51 -4.41
C THR A 83 30.93 -16.07 -4.40
N ALA A 84 31.22 -15.32 -3.34
CA ALA A 84 30.88 -13.91 -3.22
C ALA A 84 31.77 -13.04 -4.13
N THR A 85 31.38 -12.91 -5.40
CA THR A 85 32.11 -12.10 -6.37
C THR A 85 31.90 -10.60 -6.12
N PRO A 86 32.79 -9.72 -6.63
CA PRO A 86 32.57 -8.27 -6.58
C PRO A 86 31.22 -7.83 -7.18
N GLN A 87 30.73 -8.55 -8.19
CA GLN A 87 29.41 -8.32 -8.78
C GLN A 87 28.28 -8.59 -7.77
N ILE A 88 28.36 -9.69 -7.00
CA ILE A 88 27.37 -9.99 -5.95
C ILE A 88 27.42 -8.93 -4.86
N VAL A 89 28.61 -8.54 -4.41
CA VAL A 89 28.78 -7.49 -3.38
C VAL A 89 28.16 -6.17 -3.86
N ALA A 90 28.40 -5.77 -5.10
CA ALA A 90 27.80 -4.57 -5.69
C ALA A 90 26.27 -4.69 -5.80
N ALA A 91 25.75 -5.85 -6.19
CA ALA A 91 24.31 -6.07 -6.28
C ALA A 91 23.61 -6.04 -4.91
N ILE A 92 24.26 -6.54 -3.85
CA ILE A 92 23.79 -6.41 -2.46
C ILE A 92 23.74 -4.93 -2.06
N ALA A 93 24.83 -4.20 -2.28
CA ALA A 93 24.90 -2.78 -1.92
C ALA A 93 23.81 -1.94 -2.63
N GLU A 94 23.54 -2.23 -3.90
CA GLU A 94 22.48 -1.53 -4.65
C GLU A 94 21.08 -1.88 -4.14
N THR A 95 20.85 -3.16 -3.82
CA THR A 95 19.61 -3.68 -3.22
C THR A 95 19.30 -2.98 -1.88
N ASP A 96 20.33 -2.77 -1.05
CA ASP A 96 20.22 -2.07 0.23
C ASP A 96 20.01 -0.57 0.05
N ARG A 97 20.70 0.04 -0.92
CA ARG A 97 20.56 1.47 -1.25
C ARG A 97 19.12 1.81 -1.67
N VAL A 98 18.53 1.02 -2.57
CA VAL A 98 17.15 1.26 -3.03
C VAL A 98 16.13 1.04 -1.91
N ARG A 99 16.33 0.02 -1.05
CA ARG A 99 15.47 -0.18 0.13
C ARG A 99 15.58 0.97 1.13
N THR A 100 16.77 1.51 1.32
CA THR A 100 17.00 2.68 2.18
C THR A 100 16.24 3.90 1.65
N GLU A 101 16.32 4.17 0.34
CA GLU A 101 15.55 5.24 -0.30
C GLU A 101 14.05 5.05 -0.10
N CYS A 102 13.53 3.84 -0.30
CA CYS A 102 12.12 3.52 -0.06
C CYS A 102 11.68 3.85 1.37
N ARG A 103 12.49 3.48 2.38
CA ARG A 103 12.21 3.75 3.79
C ARG A 103 12.20 5.25 4.11
N ILE A 104 13.12 6.00 3.52
CA ILE A 104 13.18 7.47 3.69
C ILE A 104 11.92 8.12 3.12
N GLN A 105 11.54 7.78 1.89
CA GLN A 105 10.35 8.34 1.23
C GLN A 105 9.05 8.00 1.98
N MET A 106 8.97 6.78 2.51
CA MET A 106 7.85 6.35 3.35
C MET A 106 7.76 7.15 4.64
N LEU A 107 8.90 7.33 5.32
CA LEU A 107 8.97 8.09 6.56
C LEU A 107 8.55 9.55 6.34
N GLU A 108 9.02 10.17 5.26
CA GLU A 108 8.59 11.52 4.88
C GLU A 108 7.08 11.61 4.63
N HIS A 109 6.50 10.63 3.93
CA HIS A 109 5.05 10.58 3.71
C HIS A 109 4.28 10.48 5.03
N PHE A 110 4.72 9.63 5.95
CA PHE A 110 4.10 9.50 7.27
C PHE A 110 4.22 10.80 8.07
N TYR A 111 5.37 11.46 8.08
CA TYR A 111 5.52 12.75 8.78
C TYR A 111 4.66 13.86 8.17
N LYS A 112 4.57 13.95 6.84
CA LYS A 112 3.67 14.91 6.16
C LYS A 112 2.21 14.66 6.51
N THR A 113 1.80 13.39 6.57
CA THR A 113 0.43 13.00 6.95
C THR A 113 0.15 13.29 8.43
N ALA A 114 1.09 12.97 9.31
CA ALA A 114 1.00 13.21 10.76
C ALA A 114 0.91 14.71 11.10
N ALA A 115 1.53 15.57 10.28
CA ALA A 115 1.46 17.02 10.43
C ALA A 115 0.05 17.59 10.20
N LEU A 116 -0.84 16.86 9.51
CA LEU A 116 -2.24 17.24 9.34
C LEU A 116 -3.07 17.03 10.61
N MET A 117 -2.54 16.34 11.62
CA MET A 117 -3.26 15.96 12.83
C MET A 117 -2.95 16.88 14.02
N PRO A 118 -3.90 17.03 14.97
CA PRO A 118 -3.63 17.55 16.31
C PRO A 118 -2.53 16.75 17.02
N GLU A 119 -1.79 17.41 17.92
CA GLU A 119 -0.61 16.85 18.60
C GLU A 119 -0.93 15.56 19.36
N ASP A 120 -2.07 15.50 20.06
CA ASP A 120 -2.53 14.34 20.83
C ASP A 120 -2.81 13.11 19.96
N ARG A 121 -3.16 13.33 18.69
CA ARG A 121 -3.49 12.27 17.71
C ARG A 121 -2.29 11.87 16.86
N ARG A 122 -1.38 12.81 16.63
CA ARG A 122 -0.14 12.62 15.86
C ARG A 122 0.70 11.48 16.43
N ALA A 123 0.92 11.45 17.74
CA ALA A 123 1.73 10.42 18.39
C ALA A 123 1.16 9.02 18.15
N LYS A 124 -0.15 8.85 18.37
CA LYS A 124 -0.87 7.58 18.14
C LYS A 124 -0.82 7.13 16.68
N TYR A 125 -0.87 8.06 15.74
CA TYR A 125 -0.71 7.75 14.33
C TYR A 125 0.70 7.21 14.04
N LEU A 126 1.74 7.91 14.53
CA LEU A 126 3.13 7.52 14.31
C LEU A 126 3.46 6.17 14.95
N GLU A 127 2.97 5.89 16.16
CA GLU A 127 3.11 4.56 16.80
C GLU A 127 2.59 3.43 15.91
N LYS A 128 1.53 3.68 15.13
CA LYS A 128 0.92 2.68 14.26
C LYS A 128 1.65 2.51 12.93
N VAL A 129 2.17 3.58 12.33
CA VAL A 129 2.75 3.52 10.97
C VAL A 129 4.27 3.39 10.93
N LEU A 130 5.00 3.89 11.94
CA LEU A 130 6.47 3.82 11.96
C LEU A 130 7.04 2.40 11.94
N PRO A 131 6.40 1.36 12.54
CA PRO A 131 6.87 -0.02 12.39
C PRO A 131 7.00 -0.48 10.93
N LEU A 132 6.17 0.06 10.02
CA LEU A 132 6.23 -0.26 8.59
C LEU A 132 7.54 0.23 7.92
N VAL A 133 8.13 1.31 8.44
CA VAL A 133 9.44 1.82 7.98
C VAL A 133 10.57 0.97 8.52
N LEU A 134 10.42 0.41 9.72
CA LEU A 134 11.45 -0.41 10.38
C LEU A 134 11.50 -1.83 9.80
N HIS A 135 10.34 -2.38 9.43
CA HIS A 135 10.19 -3.76 8.96
C HIS A 135 9.49 -3.84 7.58
N PRO A 136 10.07 -3.27 6.51
CA PRO A 136 9.39 -3.14 5.22
C PRO A 136 9.19 -4.48 4.48
N GLY A 137 9.89 -5.54 4.89
CA GLY A 137 9.78 -6.88 4.29
C GLY A 137 8.40 -7.52 4.42
N GLU A 138 7.57 -7.04 5.36
CA GLU A 138 6.21 -7.52 5.57
C GLU A 138 5.20 -6.87 4.60
N MET A 139 5.56 -5.74 3.97
CA MET A 139 4.63 -4.99 3.09
C MET A 139 4.41 -5.63 1.71
N HIS A 140 5.27 -6.55 1.26
CA HIS A 140 5.06 -7.24 -0.02
C HIS A 140 3.87 -8.21 0.04
N ALA A 141 3.48 -8.67 1.23
CA ALA A 141 2.36 -9.59 1.41
C ALA A 141 1.00 -8.92 1.21
N GLU A 142 0.85 -7.64 1.53
CA GLU A 142 -0.45 -6.94 1.46
C GLU A 142 -0.72 -6.23 0.13
N HIS A 143 0.31 -5.79 -0.61
CA HIS A 143 0.13 -5.08 -1.89
C HIS A 143 -0.03 -6.00 -3.11
N SER A 144 -0.07 -7.32 -2.89
CA SER A 144 -0.27 -8.35 -3.93
C SER A 144 -1.73 -8.80 -4.08
N GLN A 145 -2.70 -8.03 -3.57
CA GLN A 145 -4.15 -8.29 -3.70
C GLN A 145 -4.87 -7.18 -4.45
#